data_AF-A0A0J7AFC9-F1
#
_entry.id   AF-A0A0J7AFC9-F1
#
_cell.length_a   1.000
_cell.length_b   1.000
_cell.length_c   1.000
_cell.angle_alpha   90.00
_cell.angle_beta   90.00
_cell.angle_gamma   90.00
#
_symmetry.space_group_name_H-M   'P 1'
#
loop_
_entity.id
_entity.type
_entity.pdbx_description
1 polymer ?
#
loop_
_entity_poly.entity_id
_entity_poly.type
_entity_poly.pdbx_seq_one_letter_code
_entity_poly.pdbx_strand_id
1 'polypeptide(L)' 'MSADPQQRAVEVRRSARRRRTVSAYREGDRTVVLIPARMSEAEERRWVGVMLDKLAAQESKRTLGDAELTERAER' A
#
# COMPACT_ATOMS: atom_id res chain seq x y z
N MET A 1 -24.45 -10.28 -6.96
CA MET A 1 -23.01 -10.60 -7.00
C MET A 1 -22.34 -9.71 -5.96
N SER A 2 -22.19 -10.23 -4.74
CA SER A 2 -21.60 -9.47 -3.63
C SER A 2 -20.11 -9.34 -3.89
N ALA A 3 -19.64 -8.14 -4.21
CA ALA A 3 -18.22 -7.83 -4.14
C ALA A 3 -17.87 -7.84 -2.65
N ASP A 4 -17.10 -8.84 -2.24
CA ASP A 4 -16.59 -8.99 -0.89
C ASP A 4 -15.76 -7.73 -0.53
N PRO A 5 -16.23 -6.85 0.37
CA PRO A 5 -15.55 -5.60 0.68
C PRO A 5 -14.28 -5.81 1.53
N GLN A 6 -13.98 -7.05 1.92
CA GLN A 6 -12.79 -7.40 2.72
C GLN A 6 -11.62 -7.87 1.87
N GLN A 7 -11.83 -8.18 0.58
CA GLN A 7 -10.74 -8.25 -0.37
C GLN A 7 -10.31 -6.83 -0.72
N ARG A 8 -9.53 -6.19 0.16
CA ARG A 8 -8.85 -4.92 -0.12
C ARG A 8 -8.19 -5.04 -1.49
N ALA A 9 -8.84 -4.49 -2.52
CA ALA A 9 -8.46 -4.81 -3.89
C ALA A 9 -7.04 -4.29 -4.11
N VAL A 10 -6.11 -5.19 -4.44
CA VAL A 10 -4.74 -4.80 -4.74
C VAL A 10 -4.66 -4.57 -6.24
N GLU A 11 -4.55 -3.30 -6.64
CA GLU A 11 -4.35 -2.93 -8.04
C GLU A 11 -2.86 -2.73 -8.31
N VAL A 12 -2.31 -3.53 -9.22
CA VAL A 12 -0.91 -3.40 -9.64
C VAL A 12 -0.85 -2.59 -10.93
N ARG A 13 -0.25 -1.40 -10.87
CA ARG A 13 -0.03 -0.52 -12.02
C ARG A 13 1.42 -0.62 -12.51
N ARG A 14 1.59 -1.11 -13.74
CA ARG A 14 2.89 -1.17 -14.41
C ARG A 14 3.22 0.17 -15.05
N SER A 15 4.40 0.71 -14.75
CA SER A 15 4.87 2.01 -15.24
C SER A 15 6.10 1.87 -16.13
N ALA A 16 6.01 2.37 -17.35
CA ALA A 16 7.13 2.40 -18.30
C ALA A 16 8.19 3.47 -17.95
N ARG A 17 7.82 4.51 -17.20
CA ARG A 17 8.75 5.60 -16.80
C ARG A 17 9.64 5.22 -15.61
N ARG A 18 9.21 4.27 -14.76
CA ARG A 18 9.96 3.86 -13.56
C ARG A 18 10.97 2.78 -13.90
N ARG A 19 12.17 2.92 -13.34
CA ARG A 19 13.29 2.00 -13.58
C ARG A 19 13.53 1.03 -12.42
N ARG A 20 13.61 1.49 -11.17
CA ARG A 20 14.02 0.63 -10.03
C ARG A 20 13.18 0.81 -8.77
N THR A 21 12.20 1.71 -8.82
CA THR A 21 11.42 2.10 -7.65
C THR A 21 10.04 1.46 -7.70
N VAL A 22 9.61 0.94 -6.55
CA VAL A 22 8.26 0.44 -6.30
C VAL A 22 7.63 1.34 -5.24
N SER A 23 6.34 1.65 -5.37
CA SER A 23 5.61 2.47 -4.41
C SER A 23 4.21 1.92 -4.21
N ALA A 24 3.67 2.02 -3.01
CA ALA A 24 2.30 1.61 -2.71
C ALA A 24 1.58 2.68 -1.89
N TYR A 25 0.29 2.85 -2.13
CA TYR A 25 -0.57 3.79 -1.43
C TYR A 25 -2.02 3.32 -1.40
N ARG A 26 -2.83 3.88 -0.49
CA ARG A 26 -4.28 3.71 -0.44
C ARG A 26 -4.95 4.69 -1.40
N GLU A 27 -5.82 4.18 -2.25
CA GLU A 27 -6.67 4.97 -3.15
C GLU A 27 -8.11 4.56 -2.87
N GLY A 28 -8.83 5.32 -2.06
CA GLY A 28 -10.16 4.93 -1.60
C GLY A 28 -10.14 3.59 -0.86
N ASP A 29 -10.90 2.63 -1.36
CA ASP A 29 -11.06 1.26 -0.84
C ASP A 29 -9.95 0.27 -1.27
N ARG A 30 -9.03 0.67 -2.16
CA ARG A 30 -8.02 -0.22 -2.74
C ARG A 30 -6.59 0.18 -2.42
N THR A 31 -5.67 -0.79 -2.50
CA THR A 31 -4.23 -0.53 -2.47
C THR A 31 -3.70 -0.51 -3.88
N VAL A 32 -3.09 0.60 -4.30
CA VAL A 32 -2.43 0.70 -5.59
C VAL A 32 -0.93 0.50 -5.40
N VAL A 33 -0.36 -0.47 -6.12
CA VAL A 33 1.08 -0.73 -6.17
C VAL A 33 1.62 -0.36 -7.54
N LEU A 34 2.59 0.53 -7.57
CA LEU A 34 3.24 1.03 -8.77
C LEU A 34 4.58 0.30 -8.97
N ILE A 35 4.73 -0.44 -10.06
CA ILE A 35 5.95 -1.21 -10.37
C ILE A 35 6.56 -0.81 -11.73
N PRO A 36 7.86 -1.08 -11.98
CA PRO A 36 8.45 -0.97 -13.32
C PRO A 36 7.83 -1.96 -14.32
N ALA A 37 7.53 -1.52 -15.54
CA ALA A 37 6.94 -2.38 -16.58
C ALA A 37 7.86 -3.53 -17.05
N ARG A 38 9.17 -3.39 -16.82
CA ARG A 38 10.22 -4.37 -17.19
C ARG A 38 10.47 -5.43 -16.12
N MET A 39 9.75 -5.37 -15.01
CA MET A 39 9.88 -6.33 -13.91
C MET A 39 9.16 -7.63 -14.29
N SER A 40 9.76 -8.77 -13.96
CA SER A 40 9.10 -10.07 -14.15
C SER A 40 7.92 -10.24 -13.18
N GLU A 41 6.99 -11.14 -13.47
CA GLU A 41 5.85 -11.42 -12.57
C GLU A 41 6.29 -11.95 -11.21
N ALA A 42 7.40 -12.73 -11.16
CA ALA A 42 7.94 -13.24 -9.91
C ALA A 42 8.48 -12.10 -9.02
N GLU A 43 9.20 -11.16 -9.62
CA GLU A 43 9.67 -9.97 -8.93
C GLU A 43 8.52 -9.04 -8.52
N GLU A 44 7.51 -8.88 -9.38
CA GLU A 44 6.28 -8.12 -9.07
C GLU A 44 5.63 -8.66 -7.81
N ARG A 45 5.33 -9.96 -7.74
CA ARG A 45 4.69 -10.58 -6.57
C ARG A 45 5.51 -10.40 -5.30
N ARG A 46 6.83 -10.55 -5.39
CA ARG A 46 7.75 -10.31 -4.27
C ARG A 46 7.62 -8.87 -3.77
N TRP A 47 7.69 -7.90 -4.66
CA TRP A 47 7.63 -6.48 -4.28
C TRP A 47 6.24 -6.04 -3.81
N VAL A 48 5.18 -6.58 -4.40
CA VAL A 48 3.80 -6.34 -3.94
C VAL A 48 3.67 -6.77 -2.48
N GLY A 49 4.10 -7.99 -2.13
CA GLY A 49 4.08 -8.46 -0.74
C GLY A 49 4.86 -7.55 0.22
N VAL A 50 6.09 -7.17 -0.16
CA VAL A 50 6.92 -6.26 0.66
C VAL A 50 6.26 -4.89 0.84
N MET A 51 5.63 -4.35 -0.20
CA MET A 51 4.98 -3.04 -0.11
C MET A 51 3.68 -3.09 0.70
N LEU A 52 2.92 -4.18 0.63
CA LEU A 52 1.71 -4.36 1.44
C LEU A 52 2.07 -4.44 2.93
N ASP A 53 3.10 -5.20 3.28
CA ASP A 53 3.58 -5.31 4.66
C ASP A 53 4.07 -3.95 5.18
N LYS A 54 4.88 -3.24 4.39
CA LYS A 54 5.34 -1.89 4.73
C LYS A 54 4.17 -0.92 4.91
N LEU A 55 3.16 -0.97 4.04
CA LEU A 55 1.99 -0.11 4.14
C LEU A 55 1.20 -0.42 5.42
N ALA A 56 0.97 -1.70 5.73
CA ALA A 56 0.28 -2.12 6.95
C ALA A 56 1.02 -1.68 8.23
N ALA A 57 2.35 -1.81 8.24
CA ALA A 57 3.18 -1.34 9.35
C ALA A 57 3.13 0.19 9.52
N GLN A 58 3.14 0.94 8.41
CA GLN A 58 2.99 2.39 8.43
C GLN A 58 1.59 2.83 8.88
N GLU A 59 0.52 2.18 8.39
CA GLU A 59 -0.86 2.43 8.82
C GLU A 59 -1.02 2.18 10.32
N SER A 60 -0.53 1.03 10.82
CA SER A 60 -0.57 0.69 12.25
C SER A 60 0.15 1.73 13.11
N LYS A 61 1.36 2.14 12.71
CA LYS A 61 2.13 3.16 13.45
C LYS A 61 1.44 4.52 13.44
N ARG A 62 0.77 4.88 12.35
CA ARG A 62 0.05 6.14 12.23
C ARG A 62 -1.20 6.16 13.11
N THR A 63 -1.93 5.05 13.23
CA THR A 63 -3.05 4.90 14.16
C THR A 63 -2.63 5.07 15.62
N LEU A 64 -1.50 4.44 16.01
CA LEU A 64 -0.94 4.64 17.36
C LEU A 64 -0.51 6.09 17.59
N GLY A 65 0.13 6.73 16.61
CA GLY A 65 0.56 8.12 16.71
C GLY A 65 -0.59 9.15 16.75
N ASP A 66 -1.70 8.90 16.06
CA ASP A 66 -2.90 9.76 16.09
C ASP A 66 -3.59 9.68 17.46
N ALA A 67 -3.61 8.50 18.10
CA ALA A 67 -4.10 8.35 19.47
C ALA A 67 -3.28 9.21 20.44
N GLU A 68 -1.95 9.16 20.37
CA GLU A 68 -1.07 9.98 21.21
C GLU A 68 -1.12 11.49 20.88
N LEU A 69 -1.37 11.86 19.61
CA LEU A 69 -1.51 13.27 19.22
C LEU A 69 -2.82 13.89 19.70
N THR A 70 -3.90 13.10 19.72
CA THR A 70 -5.21 13.55 20.20
C THR A 70 -5.14 13.86 21.70
N GLU A 71 -4.49 13.01 22.50
CA GLU A 71 -4.29 13.25 23.94
C GLU A 71 -3.47 14.52 24.27
N ARG A 72 -2.61 14.97 23.35
CA ARG A 72 -1.81 16.20 23.52
C ARG A 72 -2.53 17.47 23.12
N ALA A 73 -3.52 17.39 22.23
CA ALA A 73 -4.30 18.55 21.81
C ALA A 73 -5.37 18.95 22.83
N GLU A 74 -5.66 18.08 23.80
CA GLU A 74 -6.68 18.28 24.84
C GLU A 74 -6.13 18.77 26.19
N ARG A 75 -4.83 19.10 26.30
CA ARG A 75 -4.23 19.69 27.52
C ARG A 75 -3.98 21.19 27.39
#